data_AF-A0A345Z2P7-F1
#
_entry.id   AF-A0A345Z2P7-F1
#
_cell.length_a   1.000
_cell.length_b   1.000
_cell.length_c   1.000
_cell.angle_alpha   90.00
_cell.angle_beta   90.00
_cell.angle_gamma   90.00
#
_symmetry.space_group_name_H-M   'P 1'
#
loop_
_entity.id
_entity.type
_entity.pdbx_description
1 polymer ?
#
loop_
_entity_poly.entity_id
_entity_poly.type
_entity_poly.pdbx_seq_one_letter_code
_entity_poly.pdbx_strand_id
1 'polypeptide(L)' 'MLIDSDQARLYQGVITKFDDVSVSIDLLGRMGEMRFPLRMIITDYPLKVGQLVSISLSYPQVISDEIYQK' A
#
# COMPACT_ATOMS: atom_id res chain seq x y z
N MET A 1 13.07 -28.19 -2.41
CA MET A 1 11.64 -27.87 -2.39
C MET A 1 11.56 -26.36 -2.33
N LEU A 2 11.57 -25.65 -3.46
CA LEU A 2 10.35 -25.31 -4.22
C LEU A 2 9.27 -24.75 -3.29
N ILE A 3 9.41 -23.49 -2.90
CA ILE A 3 8.31 -22.52 -3.00
C ILE A 3 8.93 -21.21 -3.50
N ASP A 4 8.84 -21.09 -4.82
CA ASP A 4 8.83 -19.92 -5.70
C ASP A 4 9.10 -18.51 -5.16
N SER A 5 9.92 -17.79 -5.95
CA SER A 5 9.69 -16.41 -6.46
C SER A 5 9.74 -15.27 -5.44
N ASP A 6 10.53 -14.21 -5.62
CA ASP A 6 10.27 -13.10 -6.54
C ASP A 6 8.80 -12.58 -6.59
N GLN A 7 7.94 -12.98 -5.65
CA GLN A 7 6.68 -12.31 -5.39
C GLN A 7 7.01 -11.05 -4.62
N ALA A 8 7.23 -9.94 -5.33
CA ALA A 8 7.05 -8.62 -4.76
C ALA A 8 5.77 -8.66 -3.90
N ARG A 9 5.86 -8.30 -2.61
CA ARG A 9 4.76 -8.47 -1.65
C ARG A 9 3.55 -7.70 -2.17
N LEU A 10 2.66 -8.42 -2.84
CA LEU A 10 1.54 -7.86 -3.56
C LEU A 10 0.37 -7.77 -2.59
N TYR A 11 0.23 -6.60 -1.97
CA TYR A 11 -0.92 -6.31 -1.15
C TYR A 11 -2.06 -5.84 -2.05
N GLN A 12 -3.28 -6.23 -1.72
CA GLN A 12 -4.46 -5.70 -2.38
C GLN A 12 -5.21 -4.83 -1.38
N GLY A 13 -5.77 -3.74 -1.87
CA GLY A 13 -6.53 -2.80 -1.06
C GLY A 13 -7.62 -2.10 -1.86
N VAL A 14 -8.39 -1.30 -1.16
CA VAL A 14 -9.44 -0.46 -1.73
C VAL A 14 -9.15 0.99 -1.39
N ILE A 15 -9.28 1.87 -2.38
CA ILE A 15 -9.18 3.32 -2.12
C ILE A 15 -10.39 3.75 -1.29
N THR A 16 -10.14 4.22 -0.07
CA THR A 16 -11.19 4.72 0.84
C THR A 16 -11.41 6.22 0.68
N LYS A 17 -10.34 6.96 0.44
CA LYS A 17 -10.33 8.43 0.25
C LYS A 17 -9.05 8.83 -0.48
N PHE A 18 -9.09 9.97 -1.15
CA PHE A 18 -7.91 10.62 -1.69
C PHE A 18 -8.08 12.13 -1.63
N ASP A 19 -6.96 12.81 -1.47
CA ASP A 19 -6.85 14.26 -1.49
C ASP A 19 -5.92 14.67 -2.64
N ASP A 20 -5.65 15.97 -2.79
CA ASP A 20 -4.77 16.51 -3.85
C ASP A 20 -3.31 16.05 -3.78
N VAL A 21 -2.89 15.37 -2.70
CA VAL A 21 -1.49 14.97 -2.46
C VAL A 21 -1.34 13.47 -2.20
N SER A 22 -2.34 12.81 -1.63
CA SER A 22 -2.22 11.42 -1.19
C SER A 22 -3.50 10.62 -1.35
N VAL A 23 -3.34 9.31 -1.51
CA VAL A 23 -4.42 8.32 -1.55
C VAL A 23 -4.31 7.45 -0.31
N SER A 24 -5.43 7.24 0.36
CA SER A 24 -5.56 6.28 1.44
C SER A 24 -6.18 4.99 0.91
N ILE A 25 -5.49 3.89 1.18
CA ILE A 25 -5.84 2.55 0.73
C ILE A 25 -6.04 1.68 1.98
N ASP A 26 -7.24 1.15 2.16
CA ASP A 26 -7.49 0.12 3.16
C ASP A 26 -7.08 -1.24 2.61
N LEU A 27 -6.21 -1.93 3.33
CA LEU A 27 -5.68 -3.21 2.91
C LEU A 27 -6.70 -4.31 3.20
N LEU A 28 -6.97 -5.13 2.19
CA LEU A 28 -7.80 -6.31 2.35
C LEU A 28 -7.19 -7.23 3.40
N GLY A 29 -8.03 -7.81 4.25
CA GLY A 29 -7.57 -8.66 5.37
C GLY A 29 -7.38 -7.94 6.70
N ARG A 30 -7.90 -6.71 6.87
CA ARG A 30 -7.89 -5.94 8.13
C ARG A 30 -6.48 -5.60 8.62
N MET A 31 -5.56 -5.41 7.70
CA MET A 31 -4.18 -4.99 7.99
C MET A 31 -4.08 -3.48 8.27
N GLY A 32 -5.15 -2.72 8.05
CA GLY A 32 -5.25 -1.29 8.29
C GLY A 32 -5.14 -0.45 7.03
N GLU A 33 -5.17 0.87 7.22
CA GLU A 33 -5.08 1.87 6.15
C GLU A 33 -3.63 2.32 5.95
N MET A 34 -3.15 2.26 4.71
CA MET A 34 -1.89 2.87 4.29
C MET A 34 -2.16 4.11 3.45
N ARG A 35 -1.36 5.16 3.62
CA ARG A 35 -1.43 6.38 2.83
C ARG A 35 -0.23 6.48 1.91
N PHE A 36 -0.47 6.61 0.61
CA PHE A 36 0.55 6.74 -0.41
C PHE A 36 0.46 8.13 -1.09
N PRO A 37 1.58 8.78 -1.41
CA PRO A 37 1.59 9.96 -2.27
C PRO A 37 1.02 9.64 -3.66
N LEU A 38 0.29 10.58 -4.28
CA LEU A 38 -0.29 10.39 -5.61
C LEU A 38 0.74 10.01 -6.67
N ARG A 39 1.98 10.51 -6.55
CA ARG A 39 3.09 10.18 -7.46
C ARG A 39 3.49 8.70 -7.47
N MET A 40 3.11 7.92 -6.45
CA MET A 40 3.36 6.48 -6.41
C MET A 40 2.23 5.67 -7.07
N ILE A 41 1.11 6.31 -7.39
CA ILE A 41 -0.04 5.63 -7.98
C ILE A 41 0.09 5.64 -9.49
N ILE A 42 0.27 4.45 -10.05
CA ILE A 42 0.33 4.22 -11.50
C ILE A 42 -1.08 3.87 -11.95
N THR A 43 -1.72 4.76 -12.71
CA THR A 43 -3.09 4.57 -13.22
C THR A 43 -3.28 5.31 -14.54
N ASP A 44 -3.98 4.67 -15.48
CA ASP A 44 -4.46 5.32 -16.72
C ASP A 44 -5.86 5.94 -16.54
N TYR A 45 -6.47 5.75 -15.36
CA TYR A 45 -7.84 6.14 -15.06
C TYR A 45 -7.90 7.19 -13.93
N PRO A 46 -8.94 8.05 -13.92
CA PRO A 46 -9.15 8.95 -12.78
C PRO A 46 -9.42 8.15 -11.50
N LEU A 47 -8.81 8.59 -10.41
CA LEU A 47 -8.94 7.98 -9.09
C LEU A 47 -10.37 8.11 -8.57
N LYS A 48 -10.91 7.02 -8.04
CA LYS A 48 -12.25 6.94 -7.45
C LYS A 48 -12.22 6.11 -6.16
N VAL A 49 -13.06 6.52 -5.21
CA VAL A 49 -13.30 5.74 -3.99
C VAL A 49 -13.94 4.39 -4.36
N GLY A 50 -13.50 3.31 -3.72
CA GLY A 50 -13.95 1.96 -3.99
C GLY A 50 -13.13 1.20 -5.04
N GLN A 51 -12.13 1.83 -5.68
CA GLN A 51 -11.27 1.15 -6.64
C GLN A 51 -10.35 0.14 -5.97
N LEU A 52 -10.27 -1.06 -6.54
CA LEU A 52 -9.30 -2.08 -6.16
C LEU A 52 -7.93 -1.68 -6.67
N VAL A 53 -6.95 -1.75 -5.78
CA VAL A 53 -5.56 -1.41 -6.07
C VAL A 53 -4.65 -2.55 -5.64
N SER A 54 -3.62 -2.77 -6.43
CA SER A 54 -2.56 -3.72 -6.12
C SER A 54 -1.30 -2.93 -5.79
N ILE A 55 -0.75 -3.17 -4.61
CA ILE A 55 0.43 -2.53 -4.07
C ILE A 55 1.55 -3.56 -4.10
N SER A 56 2.53 -3.31 -4.95
CA SER A 56 3.81 -4.03 -4.89
C SER A 56 4.73 -3.29 -3.92
N LEU A 57 4.79 -3.75 -2.68
CA LEU A 57 5.60 -3.10 -1.64
C LEU A 57 7.04 -3.62 -1.71
N SER A 58 7.96 -2.86 -2.31
CA SER A 58 9.36 -3.25 -2.41
C SER A 58 10.17 -2.85 -1.17
N TYR A 59 10.08 -1.61 -0.66
CA TYR A 59 10.77 -1.30 0.60
C TYR A 59 10.08 -0.25 1.47
N PRO A 60 9.58 -0.66 2.64
CA PRO A 60 9.54 0.19 3.82
C PRO A 60 10.84 0.02 4.62
N GLN A 61 11.37 1.15 5.07
CA GLN A 61 12.71 1.31 5.68
C GLN A 61 12.64 1.41 7.21
N VAL A 62 13.79 1.13 7.85
CA VAL A 62 14.00 0.90 9.28
C VAL A 62 13.57 2.06 10.17
N ILE A 63 12.89 1.71 11.27
CA ILE A 63 12.15 2.68 12.09
C ILE A 63 12.86 3.13 13.36
N SER A 64 13.99 2.54 13.73
CA SER A 64 14.88 3.11 14.73
C SER A 64 16.18 2.31 14.82
N ASP A 65 17.19 2.84 15.50
CA ASP A 65 18.24 2.04 16.14
C ASP A 65 17.73 1.38 17.44
N GLU A 66 16.75 1.99 18.13
CA GLU A 66 15.55 1.34 18.74
C GLU A 66 14.51 2.36 19.27
N ILE A 67 13.29 1.88 19.57
CA ILE A 67 12.36 2.28 20.66
C ILE A 67 10.89 2.23 20.18
N TYR A 68 10.23 1.13 20.56
CA TYR A 68 8.78 1.07 20.77
C TYR A 68 8.52 0.25 22.04
N GLN A 69 8.01 0.88 23.11
CA GLN A 69 7.44 0.17 24.27
C GLN A 69 5.95 0.48 24.40
N LYS A 70 5.20 -0.57 24.69
CA LYS A 70 3.74 -0.61 24.78
C LYS A 70 3.26 -0.47 26.22
#